data_AF-A0A453RFN8-F1
#
_entry.id   AF-A0A453RFN8-F1
#
_cell.length_a   1.000
_cell.length_b   1.000
_cell.length_c   1.000
_cell.angle_alpha   90.00
_cell.angle_beta   90.00
_cell.angle_gamma   90.00
#
_symmetry.space_group_name_H-M   'P 1'
#
loop_
_entity.id
_entity.type
_entity.pdbx_description
1 polymer ?
#
loop_
_entity_poly.entity_id
_entity_poly.type
_entity_poly.pdbx_seq_one_letter_code
_entity_poly.pdbx_strand_id
1 'polypeptide(L)'
;MGNEMSPLQKHRAEYRPELPPWLQGTAVKVEYGDAAIAADGADAHVIRRAFPHTYGQRLAHFLPKTANAPDATVITEHPAVRVGVVFSGRQSPGGHNVVWGLYNAINSHNPSSELIGFLGGTDGLFAQKTLEITEEVFSSYKNQGGYYMLGRTRDQIRTTEQVKAAMTTCQALKLDALVIIGGCHIQHGCCSAC
;
A
#
# COMPACT_ATOMS: atom_id res chain seq x y z
N MET A 1 -25.19 14.87 4.85
CA MET A 1 -26.22 14.08 4.14
C MET A 1 -25.72 12.65 4.08
N GLY A 2 -26.34 11.75 4.84
CA GLY A 2 -26.00 10.32 4.79
C GLY A 2 -26.35 9.80 3.41
N ASN A 3 -25.34 9.35 2.66
CA ASN A 3 -25.54 8.89 1.29
C ASN A 3 -26.17 7.50 1.39
N GLU A 4 -27.49 7.41 1.27
CA GLU A 4 -28.18 6.13 1.35
C GLU A 4 -27.73 5.24 0.18
N MET A 5 -27.11 4.11 0.50
CA MET A 5 -26.65 3.16 -0.51
C MET A 5 -27.85 2.54 -1.24
N SER A 6 -27.76 2.45 -2.57
CA SER A 6 -28.74 1.71 -3.36
C SER A 6 -28.75 0.21 -2.98
N PRO A 7 -29.84 -0.53 -3.27
CA PRO A 7 -29.90 -1.96 -2.98
C PRO A 7 -28.72 -2.77 -3.54
N LEU A 8 -28.28 -2.44 -4.76
CA LEU A 8 -27.12 -3.07 -5.38
C LEU A 8 -25.82 -2.78 -4.62
N GLN A 9 -25.63 -1.55 -4.14
CA GLN A 9 -24.43 -1.18 -3.37
C GLN A 9 -24.38 -1.90 -2.03
N LYS A 10 -25.54 -2.03 -1.35
CA LYS A 10 -25.67 -2.80 -0.12
C LYS A 10 -25.28 -4.26 -0.35
N HIS A 11 -25.83 -4.90 -1.38
CA HIS A 11 -25.49 -6.29 -1.71
C HIS A 11 -24.01 -6.45 -2.11
N ARG A 12 -23.45 -5.50 -2.88
CA ARG A 12 -22.01 -5.53 -3.19
C ARG A 12 -21.13 -5.38 -1.96
N ALA A 13 -21.53 -4.63 -0.94
CA ALA A 13 -20.75 -4.47 0.29
C ALA A 13 -20.62 -5.77 1.09
N GLU A 14 -21.51 -6.74 0.88
CA GLU A 14 -21.49 -8.07 1.52
C GLU A 14 -20.41 -8.99 0.91
N TYR A 15 -20.05 -8.79 -0.36
CA TYR A 15 -19.04 -9.60 -1.05
C TYR A 15 -17.71 -9.60 -0.29
N ARG A 16 -17.14 -10.79 -0.10
CA ARG A 16 -15.82 -11.00 0.49
C ARG A 16 -14.86 -11.40 -0.63
N PRO A 17 -13.90 -10.52 -1.00
CA PRO A 17 -12.88 -10.88 -1.99
C PRO A 17 -12.11 -12.12 -1.57
N GLU A 18 -11.90 -13.04 -2.51
CA GLU A 18 -11.08 -14.23 -2.28
C GLU A 18 -9.61 -13.84 -2.11
N LEU A 19 -8.98 -14.40 -1.06
CA LEU A 19 -7.56 -14.24 -0.82
C LEU A 19 -6.81 -15.48 -1.30
N PRO A 20 -5.64 -15.32 -1.94
CA PRO A 20 -4.77 -16.45 -2.25
C PRO A 20 -4.48 -17.29 -0.99
N PRO A 21 -4.52 -18.64 -1.05
CA PRO A 21 -4.38 -19.50 0.14
C PRO A 21 -3.14 -19.24 0.99
N TRP A 22 -2.03 -18.82 0.37
CA TRP A 22 -0.77 -18.50 1.04
C TRP A 22 -0.74 -17.13 1.72
N LEU A 23 -1.74 -16.28 1.48
CA LEU A 23 -1.96 -15.02 2.20
C LEU A 23 -3.07 -15.14 3.27
N GLN A 24 -3.64 -16.34 3.45
CA GLN A 24 -4.63 -16.61 4.48
C GLN A 24 -3.95 -16.97 5.81
N GLY A 25 -4.37 -16.28 6.88
CA GLY A 25 -3.76 -16.36 8.20
C GLY A 25 -2.56 -15.43 8.35
N THR A 26 -1.75 -15.67 9.38
CA THR A 26 -0.64 -14.77 9.76
C THR A 26 0.74 -15.27 9.33
N ALA A 27 0.94 -16.59 9.29
CA ALA A 27 2.20 -17.17 8.86
C ALA A 27 2.35 -17.12 7.33
N VAL A 28 3.28 -16.29 6.85
CA VAL A 28 3.58 -16.11 5.43
C VAL A 28 4.95 -16.68 5.12
N LYS A 29 5.02 -17.58 4.13
CA LYS A 29 6.28 -18.17 3.64
C LYS A 29 6.76 -17.41 2.41
N VAL A 30 7.99 -16.90 2.44
CA VAL A 30 8.59 -16.09 1.38
C VAL A 30 9.91 -16.70 0.93
N GLU A 31 10.09 -16.79 -0.38
CA GLU A 31 11.37 -17.11 -1.01
C GLU A 31 11.81 -15.92 -1.87
N TYR A 32 13.11 -15.63 -1.86
CA TYR A 32 13.68 -14.61 -2.72
C TYR A 32 14.22 -15.25 -3.99
N GLY A 33 13.76 -14.79 -5.14
CA GLY A 33 14.18 -15.26 -6.46
C GLY A 33 15.30 -14.40 -7.05
N ASP A 34 15.19 -14.17 -8.36
CA ASP A 34 16.15 -13.40 -9.16
C ASP A 34 16.19 -11.92 -8.78
N ALA A 35 17.30 -11.26 -9.11
CA ALA A 35 17.45 -9.82 -8.94
C ALA A 35 16.56 -9.04 -9.93
N ALA A 36 15.81 -8.06 -9.45
CA ALA A 36 15.05 -7.13 -10.27
C ALA A 36 15.99 -6.12 -10.93
N ILE A 37 16.42 -6.41 -12.15
CA ILE A 37 17.33 -5.60 -12.95
C ILE A 37 16.61 -4.97 -14.16
N ALA A 38 17.32 -4.07 -14.85
CA ALA A 38 16.83 -3.48 -16.09
C ALA A 38 16.55 -4.56 -17.15
N ALA A 39 15.43 -4.45 -17.86
CA ALA A 39 15.08 -5.37 -18.95
C ALA A 39 16.07 -5.28 -20.12
N ASP A 40 16.56 -4.07 -20.41
CA ASP A 40 17.64 -3.83 -21.37
C ASP A 40 18.96 -3.60 -20.61
N GLY A 41 19.99 -4.36 -20.98
CA GLY A 41 21.34 -4.24 -20.42
C GLY A 41 21.99 -2.88 -20.72
N ALA A 42 21.60 -2.20 -21.80
CA ALA A 42 22.11 -0.88 -22.14
C ALA A 42 21.73 0.18 -21.10
N ASP A 43 20.53 0.07 -20.51
CA ASP A 43 20.02 1.00 -19.51
C ASP A 43 20.50 0.69 -18.09
N ALA A 44 21.07 -0.50 -17.86
CA ALA A 44 21.45 -0.99 -16.53
C ALA A 44 22.32 0.01 -15.75
N HIS A 45 23.30 0.63 -16.41
CA HIS A 45 24.17 1.61 -15.77
C HIS A 45 23.42 2.88 -15.34
N VAL A 46 22.52 3.39 -16.19
CA VAL A 46 21.74 4.61 -15.92
C VAL A 46 20.74 4.37 -14.79
N ILE A 47 20.00 3.25 -14.85
CA ILE A 47 19.00 2.90 -13.83
C ILE A 47 19.67 2.61 -12.49
N ARG A 48 20.78 1.85 -12.47
CA ARG A 48 21.55 1.59 -11.24
C ARG A 48 22.07 2.87 -10.59
N ARG A 49 22.49 3.85 -11.40
CA ARG A 49 22.94 5.15 -10.89
C ARG A 49 21.78 5.98 -10.32
N ALA A 50 20.61 5.90 -10.93
CA ALA A 50 19.42 6.61 -10.46
C ALA A 50 18.83 5.99 -9.17
N PHE A 51 18.95 4.67 -9.00
CA PHE A 51 18.36 3.91 -7.90
C PHE A 51 19.38 3.03 -7.16
N PRO A 52 20.40 3.63 -6.54
CA PRO A 52 21.53 2.87 -5.97
C PRO A 52 21.14 1.94 -4.82
N HIS A 53 20.05 2.23 -4.11
CA HIS A 53 19.58 1.46 -2.95
C HIS A 53 18.54 0.39 -3.27
N THR A 54 17.89 0.48 -4.44
CA THR A 54 16.79 -0.40 -4.83
C THR A 54 17.06 -1.23 -6.09
N TYR A 55 18.03 -0.85 -6.92
CA TYR A 55 18.41 -1.64 -8.09
C TYR A 55 18.97 -3.01 -7.71
N GLY A 56 18.42 -4.07 -8.31
CA GLY A 56 18.87 -5.45 -8.07
C GLY A 56 18.32 -6.10 -6.80
N GLN A 57 17.36 -5.48 -6.10
CA GLN A 57 16.62 -6.14 -5.04
C GLN A 57 15.93 -7.42 -5.57
N ARG A 58 15.91 -8.48 -4.77
CA ARG A 58 15.40 -9.79 -5.19
C ARG A 58 13.88 -9.82 -5.24
N LEU A 59 13.33 -10.50 -6.23
CA LEU A 59 11.89 -10.75 -6.33
C LEU A 59 11.43 -11.60 -5.13
N ALA A 60 10.34 -11.21 -4.50
CA ALA A 60 9.73 -11.97 -3.41
C ALA A 60 8.62 -12.87 -3.95
N HIS A 61 8.72 -14.17 -3.67
CA HIS A 61 7.72 -15.18 -4.03
C HIS A 61 7.03 -15.68 -2.76
N PHE A 62 5.71 -15.55 -2.72
CA PHE A 62 4.90 -16.11 -1.64
C PHE A 62 4.57 -17.56 -1.93
N LEU A 63 4.91 -18.45 -1.01
CA LEU A 63 4.78 -19.89 -1.21
C LEU A 63 3.63 -20.47 -0.40
N PRO A 64 2.95 -21.52 -0.91
CA PRO A 64 2.06 -22.34 -0.10
C PRO A 64 2.76 -22.88 1.15
N LYS A 65 2.01 -23.04 2.25
CA LYS A 65 2.54 -23.59 3.51
C LYS A 65 3.15 -25.00 3.34
N THR A 66 2.65 -25.77 2.37
CA THR A 66 3.11 -27.12 2.03
C THR A 66 4.31 -27.17 1.09
N ALA A 67 4.71 -26.02 0.51
CA ALA A 67 5.80 -25.99 -0.46
C ALA A 67 7.13 -26.36 0.22
N ASN A 68 7.83 -27.35 -0.35
CA ASN A 68 9.17 -27.70 0.07
C ASN A 68 10.17 -26.72 -0.55
N ALA A 69 10.54 -25.71 0.21
CA ALA A 69 11.52 -24.69 -0.16
C ALA A 69 12.42 -24.49 1.06
N PRO A 70 13.65 -25.04 1.05
CA PRO A 70 14.54 -25.04 2.21
C PRO A 70 15.09 -23.63 2.53
N ASP A 71 15.23 -22.77 1.52
CA ASP A 71 15.76 -21.40 1.66
C ASP A 71 14.68 -20.34 1.93
N ALA A 72 13.42 -20.78 2.09
CA ALA A 72 12.31 -19.88 2.30
C ALA A 72 12.15 -19.50 3.78
N THR A 73 11.98 -18.22 4.02
CA THR A 73 11.75 -17.66 5.36
C THR A 73 10.26 -17.71 5.69
N VAL A 74 9.92 -18.16 6.90
CA VAL A 74 8.56 -18.06 7.43
C VAL A 74 8.50 -16.86 8.36
N ILE A 75 7.66 -15.89 8.02
CA ILE A 75 7.43 -14.70 8.84
C ILE A 75 6.38 -15.07 9.88
N THR A 76 6.79 -15.07 11.15
CA THR A 76 5.93 -15.34 12.31
C THR A 76 5.88 -14.19 13.31
N GLU A 77 6.82 -13.25 13.20
CA GLU A 77 6.87 -12.07 14.06
C GLU A 77 6.08 -10.93 13.44
N HIS A 78 5.20 -10.36 14.24
CA HIS A 78 4.29 -9.30 13.84
C HIS A 78 4.32 -8.19 14.89
N PRO A 79 5.37 -7.34 14.91
CA PRO A 79 5.39 -6.18 15.79
C PRO A 79 4.23 -5.22 15.44
N ALA A 80 3.84 -4.39 16.40
CA ALA A 80 2.87 -3.34 16.14
C ALA A 80 3.50 -2.35 15.16
N VAL A 81 2.78 -2.03 14.07
CA VAL A 81 3.25 -1.14 13.02
C VAL A 81 2.28 0.01 12.82
N ARG A 82 2.82 1.17 12.42
CA ARG A 82 2.04 2.32 12.02
C ARG A 82 2.24 2.60 10.54
N VAL A 83 1.18 2.39 9.77
CA VAL A 83 1.23 2.46 8.30
C VAL A 83 0.43 3.65 7.82
N GLY A 84 1.05 4.50 7.00
CA GLY A 84 0.35 5.55 6.27
C GLY A 84 -0.17 5.03 4.93
N VAL A 85 -1.34 5.48 4.49
CA VAL A 85 -1.89 5.18 3.17
C VAL A 85 -2.42 6.43 2.48
N VAL A 86 -2.08 6.59 1.20
CA VAL A 86 -2.47 7.76 0.41
C VAL A 86 -2.88 7.35 -1.00
N PHE A 87 -3.99 7.90 -1.48
CA PHE A 87 -4.33 7.85 -2.89
C PHE A 87 -3.55 8.92 -3.65
N SER A 88 -2.95 8.57 -4.79
CA SER A 88 -2.27 9.53 -5.65
C SER A 88 -2.72 9.36 -7.09
N GLY A 89 -2.95 10.49 -7.77
CA GLY A 89 -3.39 10.52 -9.16
C GLY A 89 -4.86 10.16 -9.38
N ARG A 90 -5.17 9.74 -10.61
CA ARG A 90 -6.55 9.48 -11.05
C ARG A 90 -7.15 8.28 -10.33
N GLN A 91 -8.43 8.40 -9.97
CA GLN A 91 -9.17 7.31 -9.33
C GLN A 91 -9.22 6.07 -10.23
N SER A 92 -9.12 4.90 -9.61
CA SER A 92 -9.30 3.60 -10.24
C SER A 92 -10.26 2.75 -9.42
N PRO A 93 -11.11 1.91 -10.05
CA PRO A 93 -11.90 0.92 -9.31
C PRO A 93 -10.99 0.01 -8.47
N GLY A 94 -11.43 -0.30 -7.25
CA GLY A 94 -10.73 -1.22 -6.34
C GLY A 94 -9.82 -0.57 -5.30
N GLY A 95 -9.56 0.75 -5.37
CA GLY A 95 -8.71 1.43 -4.37
C GLY A 95 -9.18 1.27 -2.93
N HIS A 96 -10.50 1.31 -2.69
CA HIS A 96 -11.05 1.05 -1.35
C HIS A 96 -10.77 -0.37 -0.87
N ASN A 97 -10.79 -1.36 -1.76
CA ASN A 97 -10.49 -2.75 -1.41
C ASN A 97 -9.01 -2.96 -1.10
N VAL A 98 -8.10 -2.18 -1.71
CA VAL A 98 -6.68 -2.19 -1.33
C VAL A 98 -6.51 -1.70 0.11
N VAL A 99 -7.13 -0.57 0.48
CA VAL A 99 -7.09 -0.04 1.85
C VAL A 99 -7.74 -1.01 2.83
N TRP A 100 -8.86 -1.63 2.45
CA TRP A 100 -9.54 -2.62 3.28
C TRP A 100 -8.72 -3.89 3.49
N GLY A 101 -8.07 -4.40 2.43
CA GLY A 101 -7.17 -5.55 2.53
C GLY A 101 -5.95 -5.24 3.41
N LEU A 102 -5.37 -4.05 3.27
CA LEU A 102 -4.27 -3.58 4.10
C LEU A 102 -4.67 -3.51 5.59
N TYR A 103 -5.82 -2.90 5.89
CA TYR A 103 -6.37 -2.84 7.25
C TYR A 103 -6.55 -4.24 7.86
N ASN A 104 -7.20 -5.15 7.12
CA ASN A 104 -7.42 -6.51 7.60
C ASN A 104 -6.09 -7.25 7.84
N ALA A 105 -5.10 -7.07 6.97
CA ALA A 105 -3.81 -7.74 7.06
C ALA A 105 -2.96 -7.24 8.25
N ILE A 106 -2.87 -5.93 8.46
CA ILE A 106 -2.10 -5.41 9.61
C ILE A 106 -2.78 -5.75 10.94
N ASN A 107 -4.12 -5.68 10.98
CA ASN A 107 -4.89 -5.94 12.19
C ASN A 107 -4.89 -7.44 12.55
N SER A 108 -4.90 -8.33 11.56
CA SER A 108 -4.80 -9.78 11.80
C SER A 108 -3.40 -10.19 12.28
N HIS A 109 -2.35 -9.50 11.83
CA HIS A 109 -0.98 -9.70 12.28
C HIS A 109 -0.76 -9.17 13.70
N ASN A 110 -1.18 -7.93 13.98
CA ASN A 110 -1.08 -7.33 15.30
C ASN A 110 -2.18 -6.26 15.50
N PRO A 111 -3.17 -6.49 16.38
CA PRO A 111 -4.26 -5.54 16.64
C PRO A 111 -3.86 -4.19 17.22
N SER A 112 -2.62 -4.04 17.73
CA SER A 112 -2.08 -2.76 18.18
C SER A 112 -1.50 -1.92 17.02
N SER A 113 -1.59 -2.41 15.78
CA SER A 113 -1.15 -1.67 14.60
C SER A 113 -2.17 -0.60 14.21
N GLU A 114 -1.68 0.49 13.62
CA GLU A 114 -2.49 1.64 13.22
C GLU A 114 -2.39 1.86 11.70
N LEU A 115 -3.54 2.07 11.04
CA LEU A 115 -3.60 2.51 9.64
C LEU A 115 -4.07 3.95 9.56
N ILE A 116 -3.23 4.83 9.04
CA ILE A 116 -3.49 6.27 8.91
C ILE A 116 -3.69 6.62 7.44
N GLY A 117 -4.88 7.07 7.07
CA GLY A 117 -5.19 7.57 5.74
C GLY A 117 -4.91 9.06 5.60
N PHE A 118 -4.28 9.48 4.50
CA PHE A 118 -4.07 10.91 4.19
C PHE A 118 -5.20 11.47 3.31
N LEU A 119 -5.86 12.52 3.82
CA LEU A 119 -7.04 13.13 3.20
C LEU A 119 -6.66 14.12 2.09
N GLY A 120 -7.19 13.92 0.88
CA GLY A 120 -6.92 14.79 -0.26
C GLY A 120 -5.58 14.49 -0.94
N GLY A 121 -5.07 13.27 -0.81
CA GLY A 121 -3.90 12.81 -1.57
C GLY A 121 -2.57 13.33 -1.04
N THR A 122 -1.64 13.62 -1.95
CA THR A 122 -0.29 14.05 -1.56
C THR A 122 -0.29 15.41 -0.89
N ASP A 123 -1.25 16.29 -1.20
CA ASP A 123 -1.41 17.56 -0.49
C ASP A 123 -1.81 17.33 0.97
N GLY A 124 -2.68 16.33 1.21
CA GLY A 124 -3.02 15.84 2.54
C GLY A 124 -1.82 15.29 3.29
N LEU A 125 -0.99 14.50 2.59
CA LEU A 125 0.27 14.00 3.11
C LEU A 125 1.18 15.14 3.56
N PHE A 126 1.46 16.13 2.71
CA PHE A 126 2.35 17.24 3.07
C PHE A 126 1.79 18.12 4.20
N ALA A 127 0.46 18.27 4.26
CA ALA A 127 -0.22 19.04 5.29
C ALA A 127 -0.55 18.24 6.56
N GLN A 128 -0.15 16.96 6.63
CA GLN A 128 -0.47 16.03 7.72
C GLN A 128 -1.97 15.93 8.03
N LYS A 129 -2.82 16.09 7.01
CA LYS A 129 -4.28 15.92 7.13
C LYS A 129 -4.60 14.44 7.09
N THR A 130 -4.85 13.88 8.26
CA THR A 130 -4.99 12.44 8.46
C THR A 130 -6.38 12.05 8.94
N LEU A 131 -6.72 10.79 8.70
CA LEU A 131 -7.88 10.09 9.23
C LEU A 131 -7.41 8.70 9.65
N GLU A 132 -7.64 8.32 10.90
CA GLU A 132 -7.43 6.94 11.33
C GLU A 132 -8.45 6.02 10.64
N ILE A 133 -7.96 4.93 10.06
CA ILE A 133 -8.80 4.00 9.31
C ILE A 133 -9.28 2.90 10.26
N THR A 134 -10.57 2.95 10.55
CA THR A 134 -11.27 1.98 11.41
C THR A 134 -12.32 1.19 10.63
N GLU A 135 -12.93 0.18 11.25
CA GLU A 135 -13.97 -0.61 10.59
C GLU A 135 -15.19 0.23 10.18
N GLU A 136 -15.53 1.26 10.95
CA GLU A 136 -16.64 2.18 10.68
C GLU A 136 -16.42 2.96 9.39
N VAL A 137 -15.18 3.36 9.10
CA VAL A 137 -14.82 4.05 7.86
C VAL A 137 -15.21 3.20 6.65
N PHE A 138 -15.00 1.88 6.71
CA PHE A 138 -15.28 1.00 5.58
C PHE A 138 -16.77 0.73 5.32
N SER A 139 -17.66 0.99 6.29
CA SER A 139 -19.10 0.68 6.21
C SER A 139 -19.76 1.12 4.90
N SER A 140 -19.32 2.24 4.33
CA SER A 140 -19.86 2.83 3.10
C SER A 140 -18.96 2.68 1.87
N TYR A 141 -17.80 2.01 1.99
CA TYR A 141 -16.79 1.93 0.92
C TYR A 141 -16.39 0.50 0.52
N LYS A 142 -16.78 -0.54 1.28
CA LYS A 142 -16.52 -1.94 0.91
C LYS A 142 -17.09 -2.23 -0.49
N ASN A 143 -16.22 -2.66 -1.41
CA ASN A 143 -16.54 -3.00 -2.80
C ASN A 143 -17.16 -1.87 -3.63
N GLN A 144 -16.98 -0.62 -3.20
CA GLN A 144 -17.42 0.57 -3.93
C GLN A 144 -16.31 1.09 -4.84
N GLY A 145 -16.69 1.91 -5.83
CA GLY A 145 -15.76 2.53 -6.77
C GLY A 145 -15.21 3.88 -6.29
N GLY A 146 -14.16 4.34 -6.97
CA GLY A 146 -13.56 5.66 -6.75
C GLY A 146 -12.69 5.72 -5.50
N TYR A 147 -12.23 6.93 -5.15
CA TYR A 147 -11.28 7.19 -4.04
C TYR A 147 -11.88 8.04 -2.91
N TYR A 148 -13.22 8.08 -2.82
CA TYR A 148 -13.94 9.01 -1.92
C TYR A 148 -13.60 8.86 -0.43
N MET A 149 -13.25 7.65 0.03
CA MET A 149 -12.83 7.38 1.41
C MET A 149 -11.79 8.37 1.95
N LEU A 150 -10.78 8.70 1.14
CA LEU A 150 -9.72 9.65 1.52
C LEU A 150 -9.75 10.92 0.65
N GLY A 151 -10.81 11.12 -0.11
CA GLY A 151 -10.94 12.25 -1.04
C GLY A 151 -10.30 12.02 -2.40
N ARG A 152 -10.79 12.78 -3.38
CA ARG A 152 -10.26 12.78 -4.76
C ARG A 152 -9.00 13.62 -4.82
N THR A 153 -8.08 13.21 -5.69
CA THR A 153 -6.74 13.81 -5.82
C THR A 153 -6.40 13.91 -7.30
N ARG A 154 -5.54 14.84 -7.68
CA ARG A 154 -4.91 14.85 -9.02
C ARG A 154 -3.38 14.82 -8.92
N ASP A 155 -2.90 14.62 -7.70
CA ASP A 155 -1.63 15.15 -7.24
C ASP A 155 -0.59 14.03 -7.26
N GLN A 156 0.65 14.38 -7.56
CA GLN A 156 1.75 13.43 -7.77
C GLN A 156 3.02 13.95 -7.09
N ILE A 157 3.79 13.04 -6.51
CA ILE A 157 5.14 13.32 -6.02
C ILE A 157 6.09 13.28 -7.22
N ARG A 158 6.71 14.42 -7.55
CA ARG A 158 7.60 14.58 -8.69
C ARG A 158 8.93 15.23 -8.34
N THR A 159 8.94 16.13 -7.36
CA THR A 159 10.15 16.89 -7.01
C THR A 159 10.80 16.36 -5.73
N THR A 160 12.09 16.63 -5.59
CA THR A 160 12.87 16.26 -4.40
C THR A 160 12.32 16.94 -3.14
N GLU A 161 11.78 18.15 -3.25
CA GLU A 161 11.15 18.88 -2.15
C GLU A 161 9.89 18.16 -1.67
N GLN A 162 9.08 17.64 -2.60
CA GLN A 162 7.89 16.85 -2.27
C GLN A 162 8.26 15.53 -1.61
N VAL A 163 9.33 14.87 -2.07
CA VAL A 163 9.87 13.67 -1.43
C VAL A 163 10.31 13.97 0.01
N LYS A 164 11.05 15.07 0.22
CA LYS A 164 11.46 15.50 1.57
C LYS A 164 10.26 15.83 2.45
N ALA A 165 9.24 16.51 1.92
CA ALA A 165 8.02 16.81 2.68
C ALA A 165 7.26 15.54 3.10
N ALA A 166 7.17 14.54 2.22
CA ALA A 166 6.62 13.22 2.56
C ALA A 166 7.44 12.54 3.66
N MET A 167 8.78 12.55 3.55
CA MET A 167 9.68 11.98 4.55
C MET A 167 9.52 12.65 5.92
N THR A 168 9.50 13.99 5.96
CA THR A 168 9.26 14.76 7.19
C THR A 168 7.93 14.39 7.84
N THR A 169 6.88 14.22 7.04
CA THR A 169 5.58 13.79 7.54
C THR A 169 5.63 12.38 8.11
N CYS A 170 6.26 11.43 7.40
CA CYS A 170 6.41 10.05 7.89
C CYS A 170 7.17 10.01 9.22
N GLN A 171 8.21 10.82 9.37
CA GLN A 171 8.97 10.93 10.62
C GLN A 171 8.15 11.58 11.75
N ALA A 172 7.46 12.68 11.47
CA ALA A 172 6.61 13.37 12.45
C ALA A 172 5.49 12.46 12.96
N LEU A 173 4.87 11.72 12.04
CA LEU A 173 3.86 10.71 12.32
C LEU A 173 4.47 9.34 12.60
N LYS A 174 5.76 9.21 12.93
CA LYS A 174 6.48 7.95 13.24
C LYS A 174 5.90 6.73 12.49
N LEU A 175 5.84 6.82 11.17
CA LEU A 175 5.32 5.76 10.31
C LEU A 175 6.44 4.76 10.06
N ASP A 176 6.12 3.47 10.17
CA ASP A 176 7.01 2.38 9.77
C ASP A 176 6.97 2.14 8.25
N ALA A 177 5.83 2.46 7.63
CA ALA A 177 5.64 2.33 6.19
C ALA A 177 4.67 3.37 5.63
N LEU A 178 4.86 3.73 4.35
CA LEU A 178 3.93 4.55 3.57
C LEU A 178 3.49 3.77 2.31
N VAL A 179 2.19 3.53 2.18
CA VAL A 179 1.57 2.85 1.04
C VAL A 179 0.95 3.90 0.13
N ILE A 180 1.48 4.01 -1.09
CA ILE A 180 0.99 4.94 -2.12
C ILE A 180 0.21 4.14 -3.15
N ILE A 181 -1.09 4.45 -3.29
CA ILE A 181 -2.00 3.75 -4.21
C ILE A 181 -2.28 4.66 -5.42
N GLY A 182 -1.79 4.25 -6.59
CA GLY A 182 -2.01 4.98 -7.84
C GLY A 182 -1.34 4.34 -9.05
N GLY A 183 -1.29 5.07 -10.18
CA GLY A 183 -0.79 4.57 -11.46
C GLY A 183 0.75 4.63 -11.64
N CYS A 184 1.24 4.07 -12.75
CA CYS A 184 2.67 3.90 -13.04
C CYS A 184 3.51 5.19 -12.99
N HIS A 185 2.97 6.34 -13.41
CA HIS A 185 3.69 7.63 -13.36
C HIS A 185 4.08 8.07 -11.94
N ILE A 186 3.50 7.46 -10.91
CA ILE A 186 3.69 7.78 -9.50
C ILE A 186 4.80 6.92 -8.89
N GLN A 187 4.99 5.70 -9.42
CA GLN A 187 6.00 4.76 -8.93
C GLN A 187 7.42 5.32 -9.07
N HIS A 188 7.68 6.10 -10.13
CA HIS A 188 9.00 6.72 -10.33
C HIS A 188 9.40 7.66 -9.18
N GLY A 189 8.48 8.53 -8.73
CA GLY A 189 8.75 9.44 -7.60
C GLY A 189 8.92 8.72 -6.26
N CYS A 190 8.26 7.57 -6.09
CA CYS A 190 8.39 6.74 -4.89
C CYS A 190 9.74 6.03 -4.85
N CYS A 191 10.18 5.46 -5.97
CA CYS A 191 11.45 4.73 -6.04
C CYS A 191 12.67 5.63 -5.79
N SER A 192 12.58 6.92 -6.15
CA SER A 192 13.67 7.89 -5.93
C SER A 192 13.80 8.34 -4.48
N ALA A 193 12.82 8.02 -3.62
CA ALA A 193 12.82 8.40 -2.21
C ALA A 193 13.52 7.37 -1.30
N CYS A 194 13.80 6.17 -1.82
CA CYS A 194 14.43 5.05 -1.13
C CYS A 194 15.93 4.97 -1.44
#